data_AF-A0A5N3QX78-F1
#
_entry.id   AF-A0A5N3QX78-F1
#
_cell.length_a   1.000
_cell.length_b   1.000
_cell.length_c   1.000
_cell.angle_alpha   90.00
_cell.angle_beta   90.00
_cell.angle_gamma   90.00
#
_symmetry.space_group_name_H-M   'P 1'
#
loop_
_entity.id
_entity.type
_entity.pdbx_description
1 polymer ?
#
loop_
_entity_poly.entity_id
_entity_poly.type
_entity_poly.pdbx_seq_one_letter_code
_entity_poly.pdbx_strand_id
1 'polypeptide(L)'
;MKQYRNLLLALPLIVLAGCNSSSSGTHKAKVDKPAADYKFTESALDEIIEDREDYFEGMRLTYDGKSYEQVQYAEGFGDILLITRLADVHGQTIDVAVYNDRRNCHIYSPTTKLKTFDCRANKRTVGKDKTLIQSEIDDSRESVTIEFYNEAFEALGSMGSTILTASEVDGKVNIVTSFAFDDIYREIDPVDGPRNESTLGVTTFLQLKDIVNKHVGQEMTMKFNSHIGGSGDDDINMYTGLLIHKTKMHTVVTPNGSVFSGGTDLFAAGQTRTLQRAKKIDNFETLKQIGVHSWGTEGKTAKDFPYTDESHRKQATYFNTVMGDKGIDFYLFTLDSAPFKGQHWVTKADSDKYQFITHIE
;
A
#
# COMPACT_ATOMS: atom_id res chain seq x y z
N MET A 1 12.39 22.68 3.70
CA MET A 1 11.37 22.81 4.77
C MET A 1 10.68 24.17 4.69
N LYS A 2 9.72 24.30 3.76
CA LYS A 2 8.59 25.22 3.98
C LYS A 2 7.87 24.74 5.23
N GLN A 3 7.31 25.68 5.96
CA GLN A 3 6.75 25.52 7.30
C GLN A 3 5.78 24.32 7.36
N TYR A 4 6.13 23.29 8.12
CA TYR A 4 5.18 22.31 8.63
C TYR A 4 4.25 23.03 9.62
N ARG A 5 3.19 23.63 9.07
CA ARG A 5 1.96 23.98 9.78
C ARG A 5 0.82 23.41 8.97
N ASN A 6 0.35 22.26 9.47
CA ASN A 6 -0.99 21.67 9.33
C ASN A 6 -0.90 20.19 8.96
N LEU A 7 -0.37 19.36 9.88
CA LEU A 7 -1.07 18.10 10.12
C LEU A 7 -2.41 18.48 10.75
N LEU A 8 -3.43 18.64 9.91
CA LEU A 8 -4.81 18.68 10.35
C LEU A 8 -5.17 17.25 10.79
N LEU A 9 -4.82 16.94 12.04
CA LEU A 9 -5.73 16.14 12.86
C LEU A 9 -7.07 16.86 12.79
N ALA A 10 -8.00 16.32 11.99
CA ALA A 10 -9.36 16.80 11.91
C ALA A 10 -10.09 16.49 13.23
N LEU A 11 -9.74 17.24 14.27
CA LEU A 11 -10.53 17.39 15.48
C LEU A 11 -11.75 18.23 15.09
N PRO A 12 -12.98 17.73 15.29
CA PRO A 12 -14.16 18.55 15.06
C PRO A 12 -14.16 19.68 16.10
N LEU A 13 -13.94 20.90 15.64
CA LEU A 13 -14.16 22.12 16.41
C LEU A 13 -15.65 22.21 16.77
N ILE A 14 -15.97 21.78 17.99
CA ILE A 14 -17.28 22.00 18.60
C ILE A 14 -17.38 23.51 18.91
N VAL A 15 -18.01 24.26 18.01
CA VAL A 15 -18.49 25.61 18.32
C VAL A 15 -19.78 25.47 19.12
N LEU A 16 -19.66 25.56 20.45
CA LEU A 16 -20.79 25.81 21.34
C LEU A 16 -21.21 27.27 21.19
N ALA A 17 -22.22 27.51 20.36
CA ALA A 17 -23.06 28.70 20.44
C ALA A 17 -24.51 28.26 20.61
N GLY A 18 -24.95 28.17 21.85
CA GLY A 18 -26.35 28.02 22.18
C GLY A 18 -27.08 29.35 21.98
N CYS A 19 -28.17 29.33 21.21
CA CYS A 19 -29.35 30.11 21.51
C CYS A 19 -30.59 29.49 20.84
N ASN A 20 -31.57 29.29 21.71
CA ASN A 20 -32.89 28.68 21.57
C ASN A 20 -33.73 29.28 20.41
N SER A 21 -34.28 28.44 19.53
CA SER A 21 -35.60 28.68 18.92
C SER A 21 -36.18 27.38 18.36
N SER A 22 -37.48 27.24 18.54
CA SER A 22 -38.26 26.05 18.29
C SER A 22 -38.55 25.78 16.81
N SER A 23 -38.85 24.50 16.55
CA SER A 23 -39.71 23.96 15.47
C SER A 23 -39.02 23.19 14.33
N SER A 24 -39.68 22.07 14.01
CA SER A 24 -39.49 21.13 12.91
C SER A 24 -38.25 20.24 12.97
N GLY A 25 -38.39 19.13 13.70
CA GLY A 25 -37.55 17.94 13.49
C GLY A 25 -37.80 17.37 12.10
N THR A 26 -37.05 17.83 11.11
CA THR A 26 -36.86 17.07 9.88
C THR A 26 -35.93 15.92 10.22
N HIS A 27 -36.47 14.71 10.36
CA HIS A 27 -35.68 13.50 10.25
C HIS A 27 -34.97 13.55 8.90
N LYS A 28 -33.68 13.90 8.86
CA LYS A 28 -32.87 13.74 7.65
C LYS A 28 -32.95 12.26 7.29
N ALA A 29 -33.46 11.97 6.09
CA ALA A 29 -33.57 10.61 5.59
C ALA A 29 -32.19 9.93 5.69
N LYS A 30 -32.17 8.68 6.17
CA LYS A 30 -30.94 7.88 6.19
C LYS A 30 -30.48 7.71 4.75
N VAL A 31 -29.26 8.14 4.46
CA VAL A 31 -28.64 7.92 3.15
C VAL A 31 -28.27 6.44 3.10
N ASP A 32 -28.87 5.67 2.19
CA ASP A 32 -28.66 4.21 2.10
C ASP A 32 -27.46 3.83 1.23
N LYS A 33 -26.96 4.76 0.40
CA LYS A 33 -25.75 4.59 -0.43
C LYS A 33 -24.98 5.90 -0.57
N PRO A 34 -23.63 5.87 -0.61
CA PRO A 34 -22.83 7.06 -0.88
C PRO A 34 -23.02 7.58 -2.30
N ALA A 35 -22.85 8.89 -2.48
CA ALA A 35 -22.83 9.51 -3.79
C ALA A 35 -21.48 9.27 -4.49
N ALA A 36 -21.51 8.96 -5.79
CA ALA A 36 -20.34 8.80 -6.63
C ALA A 36 -20.03 10.11 -7.39
N ASP A 37 -19.75 11.16 -6.64
CA ASP A 37 -19.61 12.54 -7.13
C ASP A 37 -18.32 13.23 -6.63
N TYR A 38 -17.36 12.46 -6.13
CA TYR A 38 -16.00 12.94 -5.86
C TYR A 38 -15.30 13.29 -7.18
N LYS A 39 -14.39 14.28 -7.15
CA LYS A 39 -13.64 14.69 -8.33
C LYS A 39 -12.17 14.36 -8.12
N PHE A 40 -11.72 13.27 -8.74
CA PHE A 40 -10.31 12.98 -8.89
C PHE A 40 -9.71 13.97 -9.89
N THR A 41 -8.68 14.70 -9.48
CA THR A 41 -8.04 15.75 -10.30
C THR A 41 -6.53 15.60 -10.26
N GLU A 42 -5.87 15.99 -11.35
CA GLU A 42 -4.39 15.99 -11.38
C GLU A 42 -3.82 16.93 -10.32
N SER A 43 -4.47 18.07 -10.02
CA SER A 43 -4.00 18.97 -8.95
C SER A 43 -4.06 18.35 -7.55
N ALA A 44 -5.10 17.56 -7.25
CA ALA A 44 -5.20 16.85 -5.98
C ALA A 44 -4.19 15.70 -5.92
N LEU A 45 -3.91 15.05 -7.05
CA LEU A 45 -2.84 14.06 -7.15
C LEU A 45 -1.46 14.69 -6.95
N ASP A 46 -1.20 15.86 -7.51
CA ASP A 46 0.07 16.57 -7.35
C ASP A 46 0.29 16.97 -5.88
N GLU A 47 -0.74 17.50 -5.20
CA GLU A 47 -0.70 17.78 -3.75
C GLU A 47 -0.45 16.51 -2.95
N ILE A 48 -1.12 15.40 -3.31
CA ILE A 48 -0.85 14.10 -2.70
C ILE A 48 0.63 13.77 -2.86
N ILE A 49 1.19 13.78 -4.06
CA ILE A 49 2.59 13.42 -4.29
C ILE A 49 3.56 14.35 -3.54
N GLU A 50 3.30 15.67 -3.53
CA GLU A 50 4.12 16.67 -2.83
C GLU A 50 4.23 16.34 -1.32
N ASP A 51 3.13 15.97 -0.68
CA ASP A 51 3.12 15.56 0.74
C ASP A 51 3.94 14.29 1.04
N ARG A 52 4.28 13.50 0.01
CA ARG A 52 5.06 12.25 0.14
C ARG A 52 6.52 12.41 -0.31
N GLU A 53 6.93 13.59 -0.80
CA GLU A 53 8.31 13.83 -1.26
C GLU A 53 9.34 13.56 -0.15
N ASP A 54 9.03 14.01 1.07
CA ASP A 54 9.91 13.84 2.23
C ASP A 54 10.10 12.36 2.62
N TYR A 55 9.24 11.43 2.13
CA TYR A 55 9.37 10.00 2.45
C TYR A 55 10.60 9.41 1.77
N PHE A 56 10.94 9.89 0.57
CA PHE A 56 12.10 9.42 -0.19
C PHE A 56 13.43 9.79 0.47
N GLU A 57 13.43 10.76 1.39
CA GLU A 57 14.59 11.18 2.19
C GLU A 57 14.36 10.89 3.70
N GLY A 58 13.36 10.05 4.02
CA GLY A 58 12.86 9.83 5.37
C GLY A 58 13.80 9.02 6.27
N MET A 59 14.79 8.35 5.67
CA MET A 59 15.79 7.55 6.36
C MET A 59 17.14 7.63 5.64
N ARG A 60 18.20 7.68 6.44
CA ARG A 60 19.59 7.60 5.99
C ARG A 60 20.31 6.48 6.72
N LEU A 61 21.06 5.68 5.96
CA LEU A 61 22.00 4.70 6.46
C LEU A 61 23.43 5.10 6.05
N THR A 62 24.36 5.07 6.98
CA THR A 62 25.79 5.11 6.69
C THR A 62 26.42 3.80 7.16
N TYR A 63 27.05 3.08 6.23
CA TYR A 63 27.70 1.78 6.48
C TYR A 63 28.95 1.67 5.61
N ASP A 64 30.07 1.26 6.22
CA ASP A 64 31.35 1.08 5.52
C ASP A 64 31.78 2.32 4.70
N GLY A 65 31.63 3.51 5.31
CA GLY A 65 31.95 4.79 4.68
C GLY A 65 31.03 5.21 3.52
N LYS A 66 30.05 4.38 3.14
CA LYS A 66 29.03 4.70 2.13
C LYS A 66 27.77 5.25 2.79
N SER A 67 27.11 6.19 2.13
CA SER A 67 25.83 6.76 2.54
C SER A 67 24.73 6.33 1.58
N TYR A 68 23.62 5.84 2.12
CA TYR A 68 22.41 5.48 1.40
C TYR A 68 21.30 6.37 1.93
N GLU A 69 20.82 7.29 1.10
CA GLU A 69 19.99 8.43 1.51
C GLU A 69 18.64 8.45 0.78
N GLN A 70 18.48 7.63 -0.27
CA GLN A 70 17.26 7.58 -1.05
C GLN A 70 16.45 6.32 -0.73
N VAL A 71 15.33 6.49 -0.04
CA VAL A 71 14.38 5.39 0.22
C VAL A 71 13.70 4.98 -1.09
N GLN A 72 13.79 3.70 -1.44
CA GLN A 72 13.16 3.12 -2.62
C GLN A 72 11.84 2.41 -2.28
N TYR A 73 11.82 1.70 -1.15
CA TYR A 73 10.69 0.95 -0.64
C TYR A 73 10.77 0.90 0.88
N ALA A 74 9.62 0.79 1.53
CA ALA A 74 9.55 0.62 2.98
C ALA A 74 8.27 -0.10 3.39
N GLU A 75 8.36 -0.87 4.47
CA GLU A 75 7.24 -1.62 5.03
C GLU A 75 7.44 -1.92 6.52
N GLY A 76 6.35 -1.90 7.29
CA GLY A 76 6.33 -2.42 8.65
C GLY A 76 5.71 -3.82 8.67
N PHE A 77 6.25 -4.74 9.47
CA PHE A 77 5.72 -6.11 9.53
C PHE A 77 5.96 -6.79 10.89
N GLY A 78 4.88 -7.20 11.56
CA GLY A 78 4.97 -7.99 12.79
C GLY A 78 5.87 -7.33 13.85
N ASP A 79 6.98 -7.99 14.22
CA ASP A 79 7.98 -7.46 15.16
C ASP A 79 9.03 -6.53 14.51
N ILE A 80 9.12 -6.52 13.17
CA ILE A 80 9.94 -5.56 12.42
C ILE A 80 9.21 -4.23 12.45
N LEU A 81 9.84 -3.25 13.10
CA LEU A 81 9.32 -1.89 13.16
C LEU A 81 9.31 -1.27 11.76
N LEU A 82 10.39 -1.46 11.00
CA LEU A 82 10.50 -0.99 9.63
C LEU A 82 11.58 -1.76 8.88
N ILE A 83 11.27 -2.20 7.67
CA ILE A 83 12.24 -2.65 6.68
C ILE A 83 12.26 -1.66 5.53
N THR A 84 13.46 -1.23 5.13
CA THR A 84 13.65 -0.16 4.15
C THR A 84 14.72 -0.57 3.14
N ARG A 85 14.46 -0.34 1.85
CA ARG A 85 15.49 -0.41 0.81
C ARG A 85 15.97 1.00 0.53
N LEU A 86 17.26 1.24 0.76
CA LEU A 86 17.90 2.53 0.51
C LEU A 86 18.86 2.41 -0.68
N ALA A 87 19.00 3.47 -1.46
CA ALA A 87 19.98 3.59 -2.53
C ALA A 87 21.03 4.67 -2.21
N ASP A 88 22.26 4.44 -2.64
CA ASP A 88 23.31 5.45 -2.68
C ASP A 88 23.22 6.31 -3.96
N VAL A 89 24.08 7.33 -4.07
CA VAL A 89 24.16 8.23 -5.23
C VAL A 89 24.53 7.55 -6.53
N HIS A 90 24.98 6.29 -6.49
CA HIS A 90 25.34 5.47 -7.64
C HIS A 90 24.26 4.40 -7.94
N GLY A 91 23.14 4.40 -7.21
CA GLY A 91 22.07 3.41 -7.34
C GLY A 91 22.38 2.04 -6.74
N GLN A 92 23.45 1.89 -5.95
CA GLN A 92 23.67 0.67 -5.18
C GLN A 92 22.69 0.62 -4.03
N THR A 93 22.00 -0.51 -3.87
CA THR A 93 20.94 -0.66 -2.88
C THR A 93 21.39 -1.49 -1.68
N ILE A 94 20.83 -1.17 -0.52
CA ILE A 94 20.96 -1.95 0.70
C ILE A 94 19.62 -1.98 1.44
N ASP A 95 19.28 -3.15 1.96
CA ASP A 95 18.11 -3.34 2.80
C ASP A 95 18.51 -3.21 4.25
N VAL A 96 17.69 -2.52 5.05
CA VAL A 96 17.86 -2.38 6.49
C VAL A 96 16.58 -2.80 7.20
N ALA A 97 16.68 -3.74 8.13
CA ALA A 97 15.59 -4.18 8.99
C ALA A 97 15.81 -3.62 10.41
N VAL A 98 14.94 -2.69 10.80
CA VAL A 98 14.92 -2.07 12.12
C VAL A 98 13.83 -2.70 12.97
N TYR A 99 14.18 -3.21 14.15
CA TYR A 99 13.23 -3.78 15.11
C TYR A 99 12.88 -2.79 16.21
N ASN A 100 11.90 -3.16 17.05
CA ASN A 100 11.75 -2.55 18.36
C ASN A 100 12.96 -2.84 19.27
N ASP A 101 12.96 -2.30 20.48
CA ASP A 101 14.06 -2.38 21.46
C ASP A 101 14.41 -3.79 21.95
N ARG A 102 13.77 -4.85 21.42
CA ARG A 102 13.93 -6.24 21.86
C ARG A 102 14.87 -7.08 20.98
N ARG A 103 15.20 -6.64 19.76
CA ARG A 103 16.00 -7.44 18.80
C ARG A 103 17.14 -6.63 18.21
N ASN A 104 18.16 -7.34 17.74
CA ASN A 104 19.21 -6.75 16.91
C ASN A 104 18.66 -6.44 15.52
N CYS A 105 19.25 -5.47 14.86
CA CYS A 105 18.88 -5.06 13.51
C CYS A 105 19.79 -5.72 12.48
N HIS A 106 19.33 -5.68 11.23
CA HIS A 106 20.04 -6.30 10.12
C HIS A 106 20.23 -5.32 8.97
N ILE A 107 21.36 -5.44 8.28
CA ILE A 107 21.53 -4.92 6.93
C ILE A 107 21.80 -6.08 5.97
N TYR A 108 21.35 -5.93 4.73
CA TYR A 108 21.54 -6.93 3.69
C TYR A 108 21.74 -6.29 2.32
N SER A 109 22.68 -6.85 1.58
CA SER A 109 22.74 -6.72 0.12
C SER A 109 23.31 -8.02 -0.45
N PRO A 110 23.11 -8.30 -1.76
CA PRO A 110 23.71 -9.48 -2.38
C PRO A 110 25.24 -9.56 -2.21
N THR A 111 25.92 -8.41 -2.12
CA THR A 111 27.37 -8.30 -1.93
C THR A 111 27.79 -8.35 -0.47
N THR A 112 27.11 -7.64 0.42
CA THR A 112 27.46 -7.56 1.85
C THR A 112 27.05 -8.82 2.61
N LYS A 113 26.05 -9.55 2.09
CA LYS A 113 25.31 -10.60 2.82
C LYS A 113 24.65 -10.04 4.09
N LEU A 114 23.93 -10.88 4.81
CA LEU A 114 23.27 -10.47 6.05
C LEU A 114 24.33 -10.10 7.10
N LYS A 115 24.20 -8.92 7.68
CA LYS A 115 24.98 -8.47 8.84
C LYS A 115 24.06 -8.07 9.97
N THR A 116 24.51 -8.27 11.20
CA THR A 116 23.76 -7.97 12.43
C THR A 116 24.49 -6.91 13.23
N PHE A 117 23.72 -6.02 13.87
CA PHE A 117 24.24 -5.01 14.78
C PHE A 117 23.25 -4.72 15.91
N ASP A 118 23.77 -4.33 17.07
CA ASP A 118 22.94 -3.87 18.18
C ASP A 118 22.24 -2.55 17.81
N CYS A 119 20.91 -2.54 17.85
CA CYS A 119 20.09 -1.36 17.61
C CYS A 119 19.06 -1.13 18.72
N ARG A 120 19.26 -1.77 19.88
CA ARG A 120 18.36 -1.67 21.03
C ARG A 120 18.49 -0.30 21.71
N ALA A 121 17.70 -0.05 22.75
CA ALA A 121 17.56 1.26 23.37
C ALA A 121 18.89 1.95 23.75
N ASN A 122 19.91 1.19 24.17
CA ASN A 122 21.25 1.69 24.50
C ASN A 122 22.04 2.27 23.31
N LYS A 123 21.61 1.98 22.08
CA LYS A 123 22.22 2.47 20.84
C LYS A 123 21.42 3.60 20.19
N ARG A 124 20.27 3.97 20.77
CA ARG A 124 19.36 4.98 20.21
C ARG A 124 19.48 6.32 20.95
N THR A 125 19.62 7.38 20.18
CA THR A 125 19.44 8.76 20.63
C THR A 125 18.15 9.29 20.01
N VAL A 126 17.10 9.43 20.83
CA VAL A 126 15.80 9.92 20.39
C VAL A 126 15.72 11.42 20.62
N GLY A 127 15.74 12.19 19.53
CA GLY A 127 15.49 13.63 19.53
C GLY A 127 14.00 13.93 19.39
N LYS A 128 13.67 15.23 19.27
CA LYS A 128 12.29 15.67 19.04
C LYS A 128 11.74 15.15 17.72
N ASP A 129 12.50 15.34 16.64
CA ASP A 129 12.01 15.08 15.28
C ASP A 129 12.66 13.84 14.64
N LYS A 130 13.83 13.41 15.14
CA LYS A 130 14.62 12.32 14.57
C LYS A 130 15.13 11.36 15.64
N THR A 131 15.33 10.11 15.24
CA THR A 131 16.06 9.11 16.02
C THR A 131 17.34 8.74 15.29
N LEU A 132 18.43 8.67 16.06
CA LEU A 132 19.75 8.25 15.61
C LEU A 132 20.09 6.90 16.26
N ILE A 133 20.50 5.93 15.45
CA ILE A 133 21.09 4.66 15.90
C ILE A 133 22.55 4.67 15.51
N GLN A 134 23.45 4.52 16.48
CA GLN A 134 24.90 4.42 16.25
C GLN A 134 25.43 3.13 16.84
N SER A 135 26.00 2.28 16.00
CA SER A 135 26.48 0.96 16.39
C SER A 135 27.63 0.49 15.51
N GLU A 136 28.01 -0.77 15.69
CA GLU A 136 29.00 -1.48 14.90
C GLU A 136 28.43 -2.84 14.51
N ILE A 137 28.84 -3.35 13.34
CA ILE A 137 28.53 -4.73 12.94
C ILE A 137 29.21 -5.70 13.92
N ASP A 138 28.45 -6.70 14.38
CA ASP A 138 28.85 -7.61 15.47
C ASP A 138 30.20 -8.32 15.17
N ASP A 139 30.42 -8.75 13.92
CA ASP A 139 31.60 -9.54 13.52
C ASP A 139 32.76 -8.70 12.98
N SER A 140 32.48 -7.63 12.22
CA SER A 140 33.51 -6.86 11.50
C SER A 140 33.92 -5.57 12.21
N ARG A 141 33.13 -5.10 13.18
CA ARG A 141 33.31 -3.80 13.86
C ARG A 141 33.23 -2.59 12.95
N GLU A 142 32.74 -2.76 11.72
CA GLU A 142 32.44 -1.66 10.81
C GLU A 142 31.33 -0.79 11.42
N SER A 143 31.52 0.52 11.39
CA SER A 143 30.53 1.45 11.92
C SER A 143 29.25 1.42 11.07
N VAL A 144 28.11 1.44 11.76
CA VAL A 144 26.79 1.59 11.16
C VAL A 144 26.04 2.70 11.87
N THR A 145 25.50 3.63 11.09
CA THR A 145 24.69 4.74 11.60
C THR A 145 23.37 4.80 10.83
N ILE A 146 22.24 4.87 11.52
CA ILE A 146 20.92 5.05 10.93
C ILE A 146 20.31 6.32 11.52
N GLU A 147 19.81 7.20 10.66
CA GLU A 147 19.00 8.35 11.04
C GLU A 147 17.64 8.25 10.36
N PHE A 148 16.55 8.45 11.09
CA PHE A 148 15.19 8.49 10.52
C PHE A 148 14.31 9.46 11.32
N TYR A 149 13.29 10.03 10.67
CA TYR A 149 12.32 10.87 11.37
C TYR A 149 11.44 10.03 12.30
N ASN A 150 11.07 10.57 13.46
CA ASN A 150 10.26 9.83 14.43
C ASN A 150 8.87 9.48 13.87
N GLU A 151 8.32 10.34 13.03
CA GLU A 151 7.05 10.15 12.32
C GLU A 151 7.22 9.33 11.03
N ALA A 152 8.46 8.98 10.65
CA ALA A 152 8.75 8.25 9.43
C ALA A 152 8.17 6.84 9.43
N PHE A 153 7.82 6.23 10.56
CA PHE A 153 7.37 4.83 10.53
C PHE A 153 6.01 4.65 9.84
N GLU A 154 5.02 5.45 10.21
CA GLU A 154 3.72 5.43 9.54
C GLU A 154 3.83 5.95 8.11
N ALA A 155 4.59 7.02 7.91
CA ALA A 155 4.82 7.64 6.61
C ALA A 155 5.58 6.72 5.63
N LEU A 156 6.67 6.09 6.06
CA LEU A 156 7.46 5.20 5.21
C LEU A 156 6.70 3.90 4.91
N GLY A 157 5.87 3.40 5.83
CA GLY A 157 4.98 2.27 5.54
C GLY A 157 4.05 2.53 4.34
N SER A 158 3.65 3.79 4.13
CA SER A 158 2.82 4.21 3.00
C SER A 158 3.57 4.26 1.65
N MET A 159 4.90 4.13 1.66
CA MET A 159 5.68 3.98 0.43
C MET A 159 5.38 2.66 -0.28
N GLY A 160 5.18 1.59 0.49
CA GLY A 160 4.92 0.25 -0.02
C GLY A 160 6.19 -0.51 -0.39
N SER A 161 5.99 -1.80 -0.67
CA SER A 161 7.03 -2.80 -0.94
C SER A 161 6.76 -3.63 -2.20
N THR A 162 5.77 -3.23 -3.00
CA THR A 162 5.42 -3.88 -4.26
C THR A 162 6.26 -3.30 -5.40
N ILE A 163 7.06 -4.16 -6.05
CA ILE A 163 7.83 -3.81 -7.24
C ILE A 163 6.99 -4.10 -8.48
N LEU A 164 6.96 -3.17 -9.43
CA LEU A 164 6.43 -3.38 -10.78
C LEU A 164 7.56 -3.56 -11.80
N THR A 165 7.66 -4.74 -12.40
CA THR A 165 8.63 -5.02 -13.48
C THR A 165 7.90 -5.13 -14.81
N ALA A 166 8.19 -4.20 -15.73
CA ALA A 166 7.67 -4.24 -17.10
C ALA A 166 8.58 -5.05 -18.03
N SER A 167 7.97 -5.85 -18.90
CA SER A 167 8.63 -6.58 -19.98
C SER A 167 7.78 -6.51 -21.24
N GLU A 168 8.41 -6.34 -22.40
CA GLU A 168 7.72 -6.30 -23.69
C GLU A 168 7.85 -7.66 -24.39
N VAL A 169 6.71 -8.23 -24.78
CA VAL A 169 6.62 -9.48 -25.55
C VAL A 169 5.59 -9.27 -26.65
N ASP A 170 6.00 -9.46 -27.91
CA ASP A 170 5.14 -9.32 -29.09
C ASP A 170 4.38 -7.98 -29.19
N GLY A 171 5.04 -6.87 -28.81
CA GLY A 171 4.45 -5.52 -28.82
C GLY A 171 3.41 -5.28 -27.72
N LYS A 172 3.34 -6.18 -26.72
CA LYS A 172 2.50 -6.05 -25.52
C LYS A 172 3.38 -5.95 -24.28
N VAL A 173 2.94 -5.15 -23.32
CA VAL A 173 3.68 -4.94 -22.07
C VAL A 173 3.06 -5.79 -20.97
N ASN A 174 3.87 -6.66 -20.38
CA ASN A 174 3.55 -7.41 -19.18
C ASN A 174 4.20 -6.72 -17.98
N ILE A 175 3.38 -6.28 -17.04
CA ILE A 175 3.81 -5.70 -15.77
C ILE A 175 3.61 -6.79 -14.71
N VAL A 176 4.69 -7.24 -14.08
CA VAL A 176 4.66 -8.33 -13.10
C VAL A 176 5.00 -7.79 -11.72
N THR A 177 4.18 -8.12 -10.72
CA THR A 177 4.45 -7.74 -9.33
C THR A 177 5.46 -8.69 -8.68
N SER A 178 6.34 -8.14 -7.86
CA SER A 178 7.20 -8.89 -6.94
C SER A 178 7.35 -8.17 -5.61
N PHE A 179 7.87 -8.87 -4.61
CA PHE A 179 8.10 -8.31 -3.28
C PHE A 179 9.50 -7.72 -3.17
N ALA A 180 9.63 -6.49 -2.65
CA ALA A 180 10.91 -5.81 -2.55
C ALA A 180 11.91 -6.52 -1.65
N PHE A 181 11.46 -7.10 -0.54
CA PHE A 181 12.34 -7.54 0.55
C PHE A 181 12.55 -9.06 0.61
N ASP A 182 12.18 -9.78 -0.45
CA ASP A 182 12.22 -11.25 -0.49
C ASP A 182 13.59 -11.82 -0.10
N ASP A 183 14.68 -11.19 -0.52
CA ASP A 183 16.05 -11.62 -0.22
C ASP A 183 16.41 -11.51 1.27
N ILE A 184 16.25 -10.34 1.88
CA ILE A 184 16.59 -10.13 3.29
C ILE A 184 15.67 -10.93 4.22
N TYR A 185 14.38 -11.08 3.86
CA TYR A 185 13.47 -11.95 4.62
C TYR A 185 13.90 -13.41 4.61
N ARG A 186 14.40 -13.90 3.45
CA ARG A 186 14.93 -15.26 3.36
C ARG A 186 16.04 -15.53 4.36
N GLU A 187 16.91 -14.55 4.56
CA GLU A 187 18.07 -14.63 5.44
C GLU A 187 17.71 -14.46 6.94
N ILE A 188 16.79 -13.57 7.28
CA ILE A 188 16.46 -13.28 8.70
C ILE A 188 15.61 -14.40 9.33
N ASP A 189 14.62 -14.93 8.60
CA ASP A 189 13.68 -15.89 9.19
C ASP A 189 13.38 -17.06 8.24
N PRO A 190 14.31 -18.01 8.03
CA PRO A 190 14.23 -19.07 7.03
C PRO A 190 13.07 -20.09 7.27
N VAL A 191 11.83 -19.72 6.92
CA VAL A 191 10.63 -20.58 6.84
C VAL A 191 10.32 -21.10 5.42
N ASP A 192 9.92 -22.36 5.27
CA ASP A 192 9.36 -22.86 4.01
C ASP A 192 7.94 -22.31 3.75
N GLY A 193 7.77 -21.38 2.80
CA GLY A 193 6.46 -20.86 2.37
C GLY A 193 6.51 -19.42 1.83
N PRO A 194 5.45 -18.93 1.14
CA PRO A 194 5.36 -17.53 0.71
C PRO A 194 5.28 -16.63 1.94
N ARG A 195 6.34 -15.84 2.19
CA ARG A 195 6.54 -15.25 3.52
C ARG A 195 5.79 -13.96 3.76
N ASN A 196 5.57 -13.11 2.77
CA ASN A 196 4.98 -11.81 3.06
C ASN A 196 4.08 -11.32 1.93
N GLU A 197 3.00 -10.67 2.34
CA GLU A 197 2.15 -9.88 1.48
C GLU A 197 2.83 -8.52 1.29
N SER A 198 3.06 -8.11 0.05
CA SER A 198 3.60 -6.78 -0.24
C SER A 198 2.52 -5.72 -0.12
N THR A 199 2.92 -4.53 0.32
CA THR A 199 2.04 -3.37 0.45
C THR A 199 2.13 -2.48 -0.79
N LEU A 200 0.99 -1.98 -1.25
CA LEU A 200 0.89 -0.97 -2.30
C LEU A 200 1.04 0.42 -1.67
N GLY A 201 1.72 1.33 -2.36
CA GLY A 201 1.91 2.69 -1.85
C GLY A 201 2.29 3.67 -2.96
N VAL A 202 2.80 4.84 -2.56
CA VAL A 202 3.18 5.89 -3.53
C VAL A 202 4.24 5.39 -4.54
N THR A 203 5.13 4.49 -4.13
CA THR A 203 6.13 3.91 -5.03
C THR A 203 5.48 3.10 -6.16
N THR A 204 4.43 2.34 -5.86
CA THR A 204 3.66 1.58 -6.86
C THR A 204 3.04 2.52 -7.89
N PHE A 205 2.44 3.63 -7.44
CA PHE A 205 1.86 4.63 -8.34
C PHE A 205 2.91 5.22 -9.29
N LEU A 206 4.05 5.67 -8.73
CA LEU A 206 5.11 6.29 -9.52
C LEU A 206 5.70 5.32 -10.54
N GLN A 207 5.94 4.06 -10.15
CA GLN A 207 6.40 3.03 -11.08
C GLN A 207 5.40 2.78 -12.22
N LEU A 208 4.11 2.67 -11.90
CA LEU A 208 3.08 2.46 -12.91
C LEU A 208 2.99 3.67 -13.86
N LYS A 209 3.04 4.89 -13.32
CA LYS A 209 3.05 6.14 -14.10
C LYS A 209 4.23 6.17 -15.07
N ASP A 210 5.42 5.81 -14.61
CA ASP A 210 6.62 5.71 -15.45
C ASP A 210 6.49 4.66 -16.55
N ILE A 211 5.97 3.48 -16.24
CA ILE A 211 5.72 2.41 -17.22
C ILE A 211 4.72 2.90 -18.28
N VAL A 212 3.60 3.46 -17.87
CA VAL A 212 2.58 4.00 -18.78
C VAL A 212 3.16 5.07 -19.71
N ASN A 213 3.97 5.98 -19.17
CA ASN A 213 4.60 7.04 -19.95
C ASN A 213 5.63 6.51 -20.96
N LYS A 214 6.33 5.42 -20.63
CA LYS A 214 7.30 4.78 -21.54
C LYS A 214 6.62 3.95 -22.64
N HIS A 215 5.42 3.44 -22.39
CA HIS A 215 4.72 2.50 -23.27
C HIS A 215 3.38 3.04 -23.81
N VAL A 216 3.30 4.35 -24.08
CA VAL A 216 2.07 5.01 -24.54
C VAL A 216 1.47 4.30 -25.76
N GLY A 217 0.19 3.95 -25.66
CA GLY A 217 -0.58 3.32 -26.73
C GLY A 217 -0.38 1.81 -26.89
N GLN A 218 0.52 1.19 -26.13
CA GLN A 218 0.69 -0.26 -26.12
C GLN A 218 -0.35 -0.94 -25.22
N GLU A 219 -0.75 -2.15 -25.60
CA GLU A 219 -1.58 -3.00 -24.75
C GLU A 219 -0.77 -3.44 -23.52
N MET A 220 -1.33 -3.25 -22.33
CA MET A 220 -0.69 -3.53 -21.05
C MET A 220 -1.48 -4.57 -20.25
N THR A 221 -0.78 -5.52 -19.64
CA THR A 221 -1.35 -6.49 -18.70
C THR A 221 -0.60 -6.40 -17.37
N MET A 222 -1.32 -6.05 -16.30
CA MET A 222 -0.83 -6.10 -14.92
C MET A 222 -1.10 -7.48 -14.32
N LYS A 223 -0.01 -8.19 -13.98
CA LYS A 223 -0.01 -9.53 -13.42
C LYS A 223 0.41 -9.48 -11.96
N PHE A 224 -0.55 -9.70 -11.07
CA PHE A 224 -0.31 -9.93 -9.65
C PHE A 224 0.32 -11.32 -9.49
N ASN A 225 1.64 -11.37 -9.39
CA ASN A 225 2.48 -12.57 -9.26
C ASN A 225 3.23 -12.64 -7.93
N SER A 226 2.81 -11.81 -6.99
CA SER A 226 3.14 -11.86 -5.57
C SER A 226 1.85 -11.72 -4.76
N HIS A 227 1.91 -11.99 -3.47
CA HIS A 227 0.80 -11.73 -2.56
C HIS A 227 0.75 -10.23 -2.27
N ILE A 228 -0.35 -9.56 -2.59
CA ILE A 228 -0.57 -8.14 -2.27
C ILE A 228 -1.54 -8.05 -1.10
N GLY A 229 -1.09 -7.49 0.03
CA GLY A 229 -1.85 -7.45 1.28
C GLY A 229 -2.85 -6.30 1.35
N GLY A 230 -2.58 -5.22 0.62
CA GLY A 230 -3.42 -4.03 0.59
C GLY A 230 -2.63 -2.77 0.24
N SER A 231 -3.19 -1.62 0.61
CA SER A 231 -2.58 -0.30 0.44
C SER A 231 -2.14 0.28 1.78
N GLY A 232 -0.95 0.86 1.81
CA GLY A 232 -0.47 1.73 2.89
C GLY A 232 -0.83 3.21 2.66
N ASP A 233 -1.29 3.55 1.46
CA ASP A 233 -1.81 4.88 1.09
C ASP A 233 -3.07 4.69 0.22
N ASP A 234 -4.25 4.78 0.84
CA ASP A 234 -5.53 4.55 0.15
C ASP A 234 -5.84 5.64 -0.88
N ASP A 235 -5.43 6.89 -0.61
CA ASP A 235 -5.67 8.01 -1.51
C ASP A 235 -4.91 7.81 -2.83
N ILE A 236 -3.62 7.45 -2.78
CA ILE A 236 -2.83 7.17 -3.99
C ILE A 236 -3.23 5.83 -4.64
N ASN A 237 -3.73 4.86 -3.88
CA ASN A 237 -4.18 3.58 -4.43
C ASN A 237 -5.35 3.75 -5.40
N MET A 238 -6.30 4.63 -5.08
CA MET A 238 -7.39 4.98 -6.01
C MET A 238 -6.86 5.61 -7.29
N TYR A 239 -5.86 6.52 -7.22
CA TYR A 239 -5.23 7.07 -8.43
C TYR A 239 -4.47 6.01 -9.24
N THR A 240 -3.85 5.04 -8.57
CA THR A 240 -3.20 3.90 -9.22
C THR A 240 -4.22 3.07 -10.01
N GLY A 241 -5.36 2.74 -9.40
CA GLY A 241 -6.44 2.03 -10.06
C GLY A 241 -7.07 2.84 -11.21
N LEU A 242 -7.28 4.14 -11.02
CA LEU A 242 -7.77 5.01 -12.09
C LEU A 242 -6.81 5.07 -13.28
N LEU A 243 -5.49 5.00 -13.05
CA LEU A 243 -4.50 4.92 -14.10
C LEU A 243 -4.58 3.58 -14.87
N ILE A 244 -4.73 2.45 -14.17
CA ILE A 244 -4.99 1.11 -14.78
C ILE A 244 -6.23 1.18 -15.67
N HIS A 245 -7.33 1.74 -15.16
CA HIS A 245 -8.60 1.85 -15.88
C HIS A 245 -8.50 2.78 -17.10
N LYS A 246 -7.94 3.98 -16.93
CA LYS A 246 -7.76 4.99 -17.98
C LYS A 246 -6.94 4.48 -19.16
N THR A 247 -5.95 3.64 -18.87
CA THR A 247 -5.06 3.02 -19.88
C THR A 247 -5.58 1.68 -20.41
N LYS A 248 -6.77 1.25 -19.97
CA LYS A 248 -7.44 0.01 -20.40
C LYS A 248 -6.59 -1.24 -20.20
N MET A 249 -5.80 -1.30 -19.13
CA MET A 249 -4.97 -2.46 -18.84
C MET A 249 -5.84 -3.69 -18.53
N HIS A 250 -5.33 -4.87 -18.85
CA HIS A 250 -5.86 -6.13 -18.34
C HIS A 250 -5.25 -6.43 -16.96
N THR A 251 -6.05 -6.91 -16.02
CA THR A 251 -5.55 -7.34 -14.70
C THR A 251 -5.66 -8.86 -14.56
N VAL A 252 -4.61 -9.48 -14.03
CA VAL A 252 -4.51 -10.93 -13.88
C VAL A 252 -3.99 -11.26 -12.49
N VAL A 253 -4.75 -12.00 -11.72
CA VAL A 253 -4.21 -12.70 -10.54
C VAL A 253 -3.66 -14.03 -11.02
N THR A 254 -2.34 -14.22 -10.93
CA THR A 254 -1.65 -15.42 -11.39
C THR A 254 -1.76 -16.56 -10.36
N PRO A 255 -1.38 -17.81 -10.70
CA PRO A 255 -1.34 -18.92 -9.74
C PRO A 255 -0.44 -18.69 -8.53
N ASN A 256 0.55 -17.78 -8.63
CA ASN A 256 1.49 -17.46 -7.56
C ASN A 256 1.10 -16.21 -6.76
N GLY A 257 0.06 -15.49 -7.20
CA GLY A 257 -0.32 -14.21 -6.63
C GLY A 257 -1.64 -14.27 -5.88
N SER A 258 -1.82 -13.26 -5.05
CA SER A 258 -3.12 -12.92 -4.47
C SER A 258 -3.28 -11.42 -4.38
N VAL A 259 -4.51 -10.95 -4.35
CA VAL A 259 -4.86 -9.56 -4.06
C VAL A 259 -5.82 -9.50 -2.89
N PHE A 260 -5.52 -8.62 -1.94
CA PHE A 260 -6.34 -8.36 -0.77
C PHE A 260 -6.50 -6.86 -0.57
N SER A 261 -7.62 -6.42 0.02
CA SER A 261 -7.88 -5.01 0.34
C SER A 261 -7.64 -4.09 -0.87
N GLY A 262 -6.82 -3.04 -0.75
CA GLY A 262 -6.44 -2.15 -1.86
C GLY A 262 -5.85 -2.85 -3.10
N GLY A 263 -5.28 -4.06 -2.97
CA GLY A 263 -4.89 -4.87 -4.12
C GLY A 263 -6.09 -5.35 -4.94
N THR A 264 -7.20 -5.67 -4.27
CA THR A 264 -8.46 -6.05 -4.93
C THR A 264 -9.06 -4.86 -5.66
N ASP A 265 -8.85 -3.63 -5.16
CA ASP A 265 -9.25 -2.40 -5.85
C ASP A 265 -8.49 -2.25 -7.17
N LEU A 266 -7.17 -2.48 -7.18
CA LEU A 266 -6.38 -2.45 -8.41
C LEU A 266 -6.77 -3.55 -9.40
N PHE A 267 -7.06 -4.76 -8.90
CA PHE A 267 -7.60 -5.83 -9.75
C PHE A 267 -8.94 -5.41 -10.37
N ALA A 268 -9.83 -4.81 -9.60
CA ALA A 268 -11.13 -4.30 -10.05
C ALA A 268 -11.02 -3.26 -11.18
N ALA A 269 -9.88 -2.56 -11.27
CA ALA A 269 -9.66 -1.51 -12.26
C ALA A 269 -9.37 -2.00 -13.68
N GLY A 270 -9.07 -3.28 -13.86
CA GLY A 270 -8.76 -3.85 -15.16
C GLY A 270 -9.95 -3.85 -16.13
N GLN A 271 -9.66 -3.59 -17.41
CA GLN A 271 -10.65 -3.72 -18.49
C GLN A 271 -11.16 -5.16 -18.60
N THR A 272 -10.26 -6.13 -18.43
CA THR A 272 -10.59 -7.52 -18.14
C THR A 272 -9.93 -7.91 -16.82
N ARG A 273 -10.57 -8.81 -16.09
CA ARG A 273 -10.21 -9.22 -14.73
C ARG A 273 -10.13 -10.73 -14.69
N THR A 274 -8.92 -11.25 -14.82
CA THR A 274 -8.66 -12.68 -14.97
C THR A 274 -8.14 -13.28 -13.67
N LEU A 275 -8.81 -14.34 -13.20
CA LEU A 275 -8.30 -15.19 -12.13
C LEU A 275 -7.70 -16.46 -12.75
N GLN A 276 -6.39 -16.59 -12.70
CA GLN A 276 -5.70 -17.85 -12.99
C GLN A 276 -5.62 -18.65 -11.69
N ARG A 277 -6.38 -19.74 -11.60
CA ARG A 277 -6.47 -20.48 -10.34
C ARG A 277 -5.16 -21.15 -10.01
N ALA A 278 -4.72 -21.02 -8.76
CA ALA A 278 -3.55 -21.71 -8.23
C ALA A 278 -3.69 -23.24 -8.34
N LYS A 279 -4.93 -23.76 -8.27
CA LYS A 279 -5.28 -25.17 -8.50
C LYS A 279 -6.61 -25.27 -9.24
N LYS A 280 -6.78 -26.30 -10.07
CA LYS A 280 -8.02 -26.57 -10.82
C LYS A 280 -9.11 -27.15 -9.90
N ILE A 281 -9.73 -26.30 -9.09
CA ILE A 281 -10.86 -26.61 -8.21
C ILE A 281 -12.00 -25.60 -8.42
N ASP A 282 -13.21 -25.97 -8.04
CA ASP A 282 -14.43 -25.16 -8.28
C ASP A 282 -14.66 -24.11 -7.19
N ASN A 283 -14.32 -24.42 -5.94
CA ASN A 283 -14.41 -23.51 -4.79
C ASN A 283 -13.14 -22.65 -4.67
N PHE A 284 -12.96 -21.76 -5.64
CA PHE A 284 -11.73 -20.96 -5.77
C PHE A 284 -11.49 -20.00 -4.59
N GLU A 285 -12.49 -19.70 -3.76
CA GLU A 285 -12.28 -18.94 -2.51
C GLU A 285 -11.29 -19.63 -1.57
N THR A 286 -11.20 -20.97 -1.61
CA THR A 286 -10.24 -21.73 -0.80
C THR A 286 -8.80 -21.57 -1.25
N LEU A 287 -8.58 -21.04 -2.46
CA LEU A 287 -7.26 -20.68 -2.97
C LEU A 287 -6.74 -19.37 -2.38
N LYS A 288 -7.61 -18.57 -1.73
CA LYS A 288 -7.26 -17.30 -1.07
C LYS A 288 -6.54 -16.31 -1.99
N GLN A 289 -6.90 -16.31 -3.28
CA GLN A 289 -6.26 -15.46 -4.29
C GLN A 289 -6.87 -14.06 -4.39
N ILE A 290 -8.12 -13.89 -3.95
CA ILE A 290 -8.82 -12.60 -3.99
C ILE A 290 -9.61 -12.45 -2.70
N GLY A 291 -9.34 -11.40 -1.93
CA GLY A 291 -10.08 -11.12 -0.70
C GLY A 291 -10.39 -9.65 -0.47
N VAL A 292 -11.41 -9.42 0.34
CA VAL A 292 -11.93 -8.10 0.68
C VAL A 292 -12.17 -7.99 2.18
N HIS A 293 -12.15 -6.75 2.67
CA HIS A 293 -12.60 -6.38 4.00
C HIS A 293 -12.98 -4.89 4.01
N SER A 294 -13.66 -4.47 5.07
CA SER A 294 -14.00 -3.07 5.31
C SER A 294 -12.75 -2.27 5.69
N TRP A 295 -12.60 -1.04 5.19
CA TRP A 295 -11.57 -0.13 5.69
C TRP A 295 -11.93 0.40 7.09
N GLY A 296 -10.94 0.94 7.79
CA GLY A 296 -11.12 1.44 9.15
C GLY A 296 -9.84 1.99 9.74
N THR A 297 -9.96 2.49 10.97
CA THR A 297 -8.83 2.96 11.78
C THR A 297 -8.82 2.19 13.11
N GLU A 298 -7.83 2.47 13.96
CA GLU A 298 -7.89 1.95 15.33
C GLU A 298 -9.16 2.44 16.04
N GLY A 299 -10.07 1.51 16.35
CA GLY A 299 -11.31 1.76 17.09
C GLY A 299 -12.51 2.23 16.26
N LYS A 300 -12.39 2.41 14.94
CA LYS A 300 -13.51 2.72 14.04
C LYS A 300 -13.46 1.91 12.76
N THR A 301 -14.62 1.59 12.23
CA THR A 301 -14.81 0.93 10.93
C THR A 301 -15.45 1.90 9.95
N ALA A 302 -15.38 1.60 8.65
CA ALA A 302 -16.08 2.39 7.63
C ALA A 302 -17.55 2.66 7.98
N LYS A 303 -18.22 1.68 8.59
CA LYS A 303 -19.65 1.77 8.94
C LYS A 303 -19.96 2.76 10.07
N ASP A 304 -18.95 3.21 10.80
CA ASP A 304 -19.10 4.25 11.83
C ASP A 304 -19.12 5.66 11.22
N PHE A 305 -18.75 5.79 9.94
CA PHE A 305 -18.83 7.05 9.19
C PHE A 305 -20.12 7.11 8.38
N PRO A 306 -20.78 8.29 8.28
CA PRO A 306 -21.97 8.43 7.46
C PRO A 306 -21.60 8.35 5.97
N TYR A 307 -22.45 7.80 5.10
CA TYR A 307 -22.20 7.76 3.64
C TYR A 307 -22.06 9.12 2.94
N THR A 308 -22.31 10.22 3.65
CA THR A 308 -22.00 11.59 3.19
C THR A 308 -20.53 11.96 3.40
N ASP A 309 -19.78 11.18 4.18
CA ASP A 309 -18.35 11.36 4.39
C ASP A 309 -17.59 11.29 3.07
N GLU A 310 -16.56 12.12 2.94
CA GLU A 310 -15.76 12.20 1.72
C GLU A 310 -15.09 10.86 1.39
N SER A 311 -14.66 10.09 2.40
CA SER A 311 -14.00 8.80 2.22
C SER A 311 -14.93 7.80 1.51
N HIS A 312 -16.21 7.79 1.89
CA HIS A 312 -17.23 6.99 1.20
C HIS A 312 -17.50 7.50 -0.22
N ARG A 313 -17.52 8.82 -0.42
CA ARG A 313 -17.76 9.42 -1.76
C ARG A 313 -16.60 9.14 -2.71
N LYS A 314 -15.34 9.21 -2.23
CA LYS A 314 -14.14 8.83 -2.97
C LYS A 314 -14.24 7.38 -3.44
N GLN A 315 -14.48 6.46 -2.51
CA GLN A 315 -14.59 5.02 -2.81
C GLN A 315 -15.75 4.70 -3.75
N ALA A 316 -16.93 5.29 -3.52
CA ALA A 316 -18.08 5.11 -4.39
C ALA A 316 -17.80 5.62 -5.82
N THR A 317 -17.14 6.77 -5.94
CA THR A 317 -16.75 7.33 -7.24
C THR A 317 -15.72 6.44 -7.93
N TYR A 318 -14.71 5.97 -7.20
CA TYR A 318 -13.69 5.06 -7.71
C TYR A 318 -14.32 3.79 -8.29
N PHE A 319 -15.08 3.03 -7.48
CA PHE A 319 -15.69 1.79 -7.92
C PHE A 319 -16.73 2.01 -9.03
N ASN A 320 -17.54 3.07 -8.95
CA ASN A 320 -18.47 3.41 -10.03
C ASN A 320 -17.74 3.71 -11.35
N THR A 321 -16.57 4.35 -11.29
CA THR A 321 -15.75 4.62 -12.47
C THR A 321 -15.21 3.33 -13.08
N VAL A 322 -14.62 2.46 -12.26
CA VAL A 322 -13.88 1.31 -12.79
C VAL A 322 -14.71 0.05 -13.03
N MET A 323 -15.86 -0.09 -12.35
CA MET A 323 -16.78 -1.23 -12.48
C MET A 323 -18.16 -0.86 -13.04
N GLY A 324 -18.44 0.42 -13.30
CA GLY A 324 -19.74 0.87 -13.81
C GLY A 324 -20.87 0.74 -12.78
N ASP A 325 -22.05 0.33 -13.24
CA ASP A 325 -23.30 0.28 -12.45
C ASP A 325 -23.25 -0.66 -11.23
N LYS A 326 -22.36 -1.65 -11.26
CA LYS A 326 -22.12 -2.58 -10.13
C LYS A 326 -21.14 -2.05 -9.10
N GLY A 327 -20.43 -0.95 -9.39
CA GLY A 327 -19.32 -0.48 -8.58
C GLY A 327 -19.72 -0.11 -7.15
N ILE A 328 -20.76 0.72 -6.99
CA ILE A 328 -21.21 1.14 -5.64
C ILE A 328 -21.69 -0.07 -4.83
N ASP A 329 -22.38 -1.02 -5.46
CA ASP A 329 -22.88 -2.22 -4.77
C ASP A 329 -21.73 -3.17 -4.39
N PHE A 330 -20.70 -3.29 -5.23
CA PHE A 330 -19.49 -4.02 -4.90
C PHE A 330 -18.75 -3.37 -3.72
N TYR A 331 -18.63 -2.04 -3.72
CA TYR A 331 -18.04 -1.29 -2.60
C TYR A 331 -18.77 -1.55 -1.28
N LEU A 332 -20.11 -1.45 -1.27
CA LEU A 332 -20.89 -1.73 -0.06
C LEU A 332 -20.72 -3.19 0.40
N PHE A 333 -20.59 -4.11 -0.55
CA PHE A 333 -20.28 -5.50 -0.25
C PHE A 333 -18.93 -5.67 0.44
N THR A 334 -17.87 -4.94 0.07
CA THR A 334 -16.58 -5.06 0.77
C THR A 334 -16.71 -4.64 2.24
N LEU A 335 -17.51 -3.61 2.52
CA LEU A 335 -17.80 -3.16 3.90
C LEU A 335 -18.60 -4.18 4.71
N ASP A 336 -19.48 -4.93 4.05
CA ASP A 336 -20.36 -5.93 4.68
C ASP A 336 -19.69 -7.29 4.88
N SER A 337 -18.73 -7.63 4.04
CA SER A 337 -18.16 -8.98 3.96
C SER A 337 -17.28 -9.33 5.16
N ALA A 338 -16.46 -8.39 5.62
CA ALA A 338 -15.59 -8.58 6.78
C ALA A 338 -15.26 -7.25 7.47
N PRO A 339 -15.07 -7.23 8.80
CA PRO A 339 -14.60 -6.04 9.51
C PRO A 339 -13.15 -5.71 9.15
N PHE A 340 -12.65 -4.55 9.60
CA PHE A 340 -11.27 -4.08 9.35
C PHE A 340 -10.18 -5.12 9.67
N LYS A 341 -10.34 -5.90 10.74
CA LYS A 341 -9.40 -6.98 11.12
C LYS A 341 -9.83 -8.38 10.64
N GLY A 342 -10.82 -8.46 9.76
CA GLY A 342 -11.37 -9.70 9.22
C GLY A 342 -10.97 -9.93 7.77
N GLN A 343 -11.35 -11.08 7.24
CA GLN A 343 -11.07 -11.45 5.86
C GLN A 343 -12.28 -12.15 5.25
N HIS A 344 -12.67 -11.74 4.04
CA HIS A 344 -13.60 -12.47 3.20
C HIS A 344 -12.94 -12.82 1.88
N TRP A 345 -12.80 -14.11 1.58
CA TRP A 345 -12.28 -14.59 0.30
C TRP A 345 -13.42 -14.62 -0.70
N VAL A 346 -13.26 -13.91 -1.83
CA VAL A 346 -14.31 -13.74 -2.84
C VAL A 346 -14.71 -15.11 -3.39
N THR A 347 -16.00 -15.42 -3.29
CA THR A 347 -16.58 -16.66 -3.83
C THR A 347 -16.99 -16.48 -5.29
N LYS A 348 -17.31 -17.60 -5.96
CA LYS A 348 -17.93 -17.54 -7.28
C LYS A 348 -19.25 -16.76 -7.25
N ALA A 349 -20.08 -16.97 -6.22
CA ALA A 349 -21.37 -16.30 -6.10
C ALA A 349 -21.20 -14.77 -5.93
N ASP A 350 -20.22 -14.34 -5.14
CA ASP A 350 -19.88 -12.92 -4.99
C ASP A 350 -19.44 -12.36 -6.35
N SER A 351 -18.53 -13.06 -7.03
CA SER A 351 -18.02 -12.64 -8.34
C SER A 351 -19.14 -12.53 -9.38
N ASP A 352 -20.01 -13.54 -9.49
CA ASP A 352 -21.12 -13.55 -10.44
C ASP A 352 -22.10 -12.39 -10.16
N LYS A 353 -22.38 -12.10 -8.88
CA LYS A 353 -23.31 -11.03 -8.46
C LYS A 353 -22.86 -9.64 -8.92
N TYR A 354 -21.57 -9.35 -8.86
CA TYR A 354 -21.00 -8.04 -9.21
C TYR A 354 -20.28 -8.03 -10.55
N GLN A 355 -20.31 -9.15 -11.29
CA GLN A 355 -19.50 -9.37 -12.49
C GLN A 355 -18.03 -9.01 -12.23
N PHE A 356 -17.49 -9.46 -11.09
CA PHE A 356 -16.18 -9.03 -10.61
C PHE A 356 -15.02 -9.65 -11.40
N ILE A 357 -15.02 -10.97 -11.55
CA ILE A 357 -14.06 -11.70 -12.38
C ILE A 357 -14.69 -11.90 -13.75
N THR A 358 -14.02 -11.44 -14.81
CA THR A 358 -14.53 -11.58 -16.18
C THR A 358 -14.04 -12.87 -16.85
N HIS A 359 -12.91 -13.42 -16.41
CA HIS A 359 -12.35 -14.68 -16.90
C HIS A 359 -11.75 -15.52 -15.77
N ILE A 360 -12.02 -16.82 -15.77
CA ILE A 360 -11.42 -17.79 -14.84
C ILE A 360 -10.68 -18.82 -15.68
N GLU A 361 -9.40 -19.03 -15.39
CA GLU A 361 -8.52 -20.01 -16.05
C GLU A 361 -8.25 -21.20 -15.12
#